data_AF-A0AAC8WJZ2-F1
#
_entry.id   AF-A0AAC8WJZ2-F1
#
_cell.length_a   1.000
_cell.length_b   1.000
_cell.length_c   1.000
_cell.angle_alpha   90.00
_cell.angle_beta   90.00
_cell.angle_gamma   90.00
#
_symmetry.space_group_name_H-M   'P 1'
#
loop_
_entity.id
_entity.type
_entity.pdbx_description
1 polymer ?
#
loop_
_entity_poly.entity_id
_entity_poly.type
_entity_poly.pdbx_seq_one_letter_code
_entity_poly.pdbx_strand_id
1 'polypeptide(L)'
;MKKLILMSCLLISVASFAGINDLPDNVEKNILSAISTYSGSERRENYNWYKDSYLEMVERLDKSGIPEADKQIIIKRLEAMYGSNYPKQLARVNDEINDYKGLVNRIREEQNAVQQKAKAENAKSKEEINTILSSSSIPKEALDKIEQNAKAEYPDDYTLQKAYIKGAIKTYNDLKK
;
A
#
# COMPACT_ATOMS: atom_id res chain seq x y z
N MET A 1 -20.59 -1.02 -16.79
CA MET A 1 -19.14 -1.10 -17.08
C MET A 1 -18.39 -1.24 -15.76
N LYS A 2 -17.79 -2.40 -15.49
CA LYS A 2 -17.06 -2.65 -14.23
C LYS A 2 -15.73 -1.91 -14.25
N LYS A 3 -15.63 -0.79 -13.54
CA LYS A 3 -14.34 -0.14 -13.23
C LYS A 3 -13.67 -0.98 -12.14
N LEU A 4 -12.96 -2.03 -12.57
CA LEU A 4 -11.93 -2.64 -11.73
C LEU A 4 -10.86 -1.56 -11.53
N ILE A 5 -10.83 -0.95 -10.34
CA ILE A 5 -9.67 -0.19 -9.90
C ILE A 5 -8.57 -1.25 -9.68
N LEU A 6 -7.92 -1.60 -10.78
CA LEU A 6 -6.72 -2.39 -10.80
C LEU A 6 -5.65 -1.48 -10.20
N MET A 7 -5.42 -1.59 -8.89
CA MET A 7 -4.18 -1.14 -8.28
C MET A 7 -3.09 -1.99 -8.90
N SER A 8 -2.58 -1.56 -10.04
CA SER A 8 -1.43 -2.16 -10.70
C SER A 8 -0.24 -1.90 -9.80
N CYS A 9 0.08 -2.87 -8.93
CA CYS A 9 1.43 -3.03 -8.44
C CYS A 9 2.28 -3.30 -9.68
N LEU A 10 2.82 -2.23 -10.25
CA LEU A 10 3.74 -2.25 -11.37
C LEU A 10 5.00 -2.96 -10.86
N LEU A 11 5.02 -4.29 -11.01
CA LEU A 11 6.22 -5.10 -10.84
C LEU A 11 7.14 -4.77 -12.01
N ILE A 12 7.84 -3.64 -11.90
CA ILE A 12 9.02 -3.40 -12.71
C ILE A 12 10.02 -4.45 -12.25
N SER A 13 10.22 -5.47 -13.07
CA SER A 13 11.28 -6.45 -12.91
C SER A 13 12.62 -5.73 -13.09
N VAL A 14 13.17 -5.21 -12.00
CA VAL A 14 14.57 -4.76 -11.96
C VAL A 14 15.37 -5.96 -11.46
N ALA A 15 16.43 -6.26 -12.22
CA ALA A 15 17.26 -7.45 -12.09
C ALA A 15 17.51 -7.85 -10.63
N SER A 16 17.15 -9.08 -10.31
CA SER A 16 17.54 -9.74 -9.07
C SER A 16 19.06 -9.67 -8.96
N PHE A 17 19.56 -9.02 -7.90
CA PHE A 17 20.98 -9.00 -7.58
C PHE A 17 21.37 -10.40 -7.07
N ALA A 18 21.50 -11.34 -8.00
CA ALA A 18 21.91 -12.70 -7.73
C ALA A 18 23.42 -12.73 -7.54
N GLY A 19 23.86 -12.95 -6.31
CA GLY A 19 25.11 -13.64 -5.96
C GLY A 19 26.40 -13.09 -6.55
N ILE A 20 26.87 -11.95 -6.05
CA ILE A 20 28.30 -11.63 -6.11
C ILE A 20 28.69 -11.09 -4.72
N ASN A 21 29.68 -11.71 -4.07
CA ASN A 21 30.32 -11.20 -2.84
C ASN A 21 31.13 -9.90 -3.08
N ASP A 22 30.96 -9.30 -4.26
CA ASP A 22 31.62 -8.09 -4.69
C ASP A 22 30.73 -6.90 -4.37
N LEU A 23 31.38 -5.88 -3.82
CA LEU A 23 30.72 -4.63 -3.49
C LEU A 23 30.43 -3.87 -4.78
N PRO A 24 29.33 -3.11 -4.84
CA PRO A 24 29.18 -2.09 -5.86
C PRO A 24 30.37 -1.13 -5.84
N ASP A 25 30.88 -0.72 -7.01
CA ASP A 25 32.06 0.16 -7.14
C ASP A 25 31.98 1.43 -6.28
N ASN A 26 30.79 2.01 -6.15
CA ASN A 26 30.58 3.19 -5.31
C ASN A 26 30.73 2.88 -3.82
N VAL A 27 30.25 1.71 -3.38
CA VAL A 27 30.38 1.23 -1.99
C VAL A 27 31.84 0.94 -1.69
N GLU A 28 32.55 0.26 -2.59
CA GLU A 28 33.98 0.00 -2.40
C GLU A 28 34.79 1.31 -2.27
N LYS A 29 34.57 2.27 -3.17
CA LYS A 29 35.20 3.60 -3.10
C LYS A 29 34.89 4.32 -1.79
N ASN A 30 33.64 4.26 -1.34
CA ASN A 30 33.20 4.87 -0.09
C ASN A 30 33.89 4.23 1.12
N ILE A 31 34.02 2.91 1.17
CA ILE A 31 34.76 2.21 2.23
C ILE A 31 36.22 2.64 2.23
N LEU A 32 36.89 2.60 1.07
CA LEU A 32 38.29 2.98 0.95
C LEU A 32 38.55 4.43 1.39
N SER A 33 37.60 5.32 1.10
CA SER A 33 37.62 6.72 1.57
C SER A 33 37.43 6.81 3.08
N ALA A 34 36.46 6.09 3.65
CA ALA A 34 36.14 6.13 5.08
C ALA A 34 37.29 5.62 5.95
N ILE A 35 38.07 4.65 5.45
CA ILE A 35 39.20 4.05 6.17
C ILE A 35 40.55 4.69 5.80
N SER A 36 40.55 5.79 5.06
CA SER A 36 41.75 6.36 4.43
C SER A 36 42.87 6.71 5.42
N THR A 37 42.53 7.05 6.66
CA THR A 37 43.46 7.42 7.73
C THR A 37 44.12 6.23 8.42
N TYR A 38 43.60 5.01 8.25
CA TYR A 38 44.18 3.79 8.81
C TYR A 38 45.30 3.25 7.92
N SER A 39 46.23 2.52 8.53
CA SER A 39 47.37 1.89 7.84
C SER A 39 47.60 0.44 8.29
N GLY A 40 48.40 -0.31 7.54
CA GLY A 40 48.80 -1.68 7.90
C GLY A 40 47.63 -2.64 8.12
N SER A 41 47.71 -3.46 9.18
CA SER A 41 46.68 -4.44 9.55
C SER A 41 45.37 -3.77 9.95
N GLU A 42 45.42 -2.65 10.66
CA GLU A 42 44.24 -1.91 11.11
C GLU A 42 43.39 -1.43 9.94
N ARG A 43 44.02 -0.98 8.84
CA ARG A 43 43.28 -0.62 7.61
C ARG A 43 42.51 -1.81 7.05
N ARG A 44 43.14 -2.99 7.01
CA ARG A 44 42.52 -4.22 6.47
C ARG A 44 41.35 -4.67 7.34
N GLU A 45 41.49 -4.61 8.65
CA GLU A 45 40.42 -4.95 9.60
C GLU A 45 39.23 -4.00 9.45
N ASN A 46 39.47 -2.69 9.38
CA ASN A 46 38.41 -1.71 9.15
C ASN A 46 37.75 -1.88 7.78
N TYR A 47 38.51 -2.19 6.72
CA TYR A 47 37.94 -2.51 5.41
C TYR A 47 36.95 -3.68 5.49
N ASN A 48 37.38 -4.79 6.08
CA ASN A 48 36.55 -5.98 6.23
C ASN A 48 35.31 -5.68 7.06
N TRP A 49 35.45 -4.97 8.19
CA TRP A 49 34.32 -4.61 9.04
C TRP A 49 33.26 -3.77 8.30
N TYR A 50 33.68 -2.79 7.50
CA TYR A 50 32.77 -1.99 6.69
C TYR A 50 32.12 -2.81 5.58
N LYS A 51 32.89 -3.69 4.90
CA LYS A 51 32.40 -4.59 3.85
C LYS A 51 31.33 -5.52 4.41
N ASP A 52 31.64 -6.22 5.50
CA ASP A 52 30.74 -7.17 6.14
C ASP A 52 29.48 -6.46 6.64
N SER A 53 29.63 -5.25 7.19
CA SER A 53 28.49 -4.45 7.64
C SER A 53 27.52 -4.10 6.52
N TYR A 54 28.04 -3.71 5.36
CA TYR A 54 27.21 -3.43 4.18
C TYR A 54 26.49 -4.68 3.68
N LEU A 55 27.24 -5.78 3.50
CA LEU A 55 26.68 -7.03 2.98
C LEU A 55 25.61 -7.59 3.92
N GLU A 56 25.85 -7.58 5.23
CA GLU A 56 24.86 -8.05 6.21
C GLU A 56 23.61 -7.15 6.22
N MET A 57 23.76 -5.83 6.05
CA MET A 57 22.63 -4.91 5.98
C MET A 57 21.73 -5.24 4.77
N VAL A 58 22.33 -5.45 3.59
CA VAL A 58 21.62 -5.83 2.37
C VAL A 58 20.95 -7.19 2.56
N GLU A 59 21.65 -8.17 3.12
CA GLU A 59 21.10 -9.50 3.38
C GLU A 59 19.87 -9.45 4.32
N ARG A 60 19.91 -8.62 5.37
CA ARG A 60 18.76 -8.41 6.26
C ARG A 60 17.57 -7.80 5.53
N LEU A 61 17.80 -6.84 4.64
CA LEU A 61 16.75 -6.25 3.80
C LEU A 61 16.19 -7.27 2.81
N ASP A 62 17.02 -8.12 2.21
CA ASP A 62 16.56 -9.17 1.29
C ASP A 62 15.71 -10.23 1.99
N LYS A 63 16.09 -10.63 3.20
CA LYS A 63 15.34 -11.58 4.02
C LYS A 63 14.09 -10.98 4.68
N SER A 64 13.93 -9.65 4.64
CA SER A 64 12.85 -8.96 5.36
C SER A 64 11.46 -9.18 4.76
N GLY A 65 11.38 -9.56 3.47
CA GLY A 65 10.14 -9.64 2.69
C GLY A 65 9.66 -8.27 2.17
N ILE A 66 10.45 -7.21 2.34
CA ILE A 66 10.14 -5.86 1.84
C ILE A 66 10.32 -5.81 0.31
N PRO A 67 9.40 -5.18 -0.45
CA PRO A 67 9.57 -4.97 -1.89
C PRO A 67 10.86 -4.20 -2.21
N GLU A 68 11.51 -4.53 -3.32
CA GLU A 68 12.81 -3.95 -3.69
C GLU A 68 12.81 -2.41 -3.72
N ALA A 69 11.76 -1.80 -4.29
CA ALA A 69 11.62 -0.35 -4.32
C ALA A 69 11.68 0.28 -2.92
N ASP A 70 11.06 -0.38 -1.94
CA ASP A 70 11.00 0.11 -0.56
C ASP A 70 12.31 -0.16 0.19
N LYS A 71 13.02 -1.26 -0.11
CA LYS A 71 14.38 -1.50 0.41
C LYS A 71 15.32 -0.36 -0.01
N GLN A 72 15.26 0.06 -1.28
CA GLN A 72 16.08 1.16 -1.79
C GLN A 72 15.77 2.49 -1.10
N ILE A 73 14.52 2.72 -0.70
CA ILE A 73 14.15 3.91 0.09
C ILE A 73 14.73 3.82 1.51
N ILE A 74 14.75 2.64 2.13
CA ILE A 74 15.41 2.43 3.43
C ILE A 74 16.92 2.69 3.31
N ILE A 75 17.58 2.11 2.29
CA ILE A 75 19.02 2.32 2.04
C ILE A 75 19.32 3.81 1.86
N LYS A 76 18.58 4.53 1.03
CA LYS A 76 18.77 5.97 0.83
C LYS A 76 18.60 6.80 2.11
N ARG A 77 17.69 6.41 3.00
CA ARG A 77 17.51 7.07 4.31
C ARG A 77 18.70 6.81 5.22
N LEU A 78 19.16 5.56 5.30
CA LEU A 78 20.34 5.19 6.07
C LEU A 78 21.60 5.90 5.56
N GLU A 79 21.76 6.01 4.24
CA GLU A 79 22.84 6.78 3.59
C GLU A 79 22.73 8.29 3.90
N ALA A 80 21.54 8.86 3.87
CA ALA A 80 21.34 10.28 4.20
C ALA A 80 21.68 10.59 5.68
N MET A 81 21.43 9.66 6.59
CA MET A 81 21.67 9.84 8.03
C MET A 81 23.10 9.53 8.45
N TYR A 82 23.70 8.49 7.87
CA TYR A 82 24.98 7.94 8.33
C TYR A 82 26.09 8.04 7.28
N GLY A 83 25.81 8.57 6.09
CA GLY A 83 26.77 8.64 4.99
C GLY A 83 27.33 7.25 4.69
N SER A 84 28.63 7.16 4.42
CA SER A 84 29.33 5.88 4.17
C SER A 84 29.64 5.06 5.43
N ASN A 85 29.07 5.38 6.59
CA ASN A 85 29.29 4.62 7.83
C ASN A 85 28.41 3.36 7.87
N TYR A 86 28.80 2.35 7.10
CA TYR A 86 28.04 1.09 6.98
C TYR A 86 27.83 0.35 8.30
N PRO A 87 28.78 0.32 9.27
CA PRO A 87 28.50 -0.25 10.59
C PRO A 87 27.35 0.45 11.32
N LYS A 88 27.23 1.79 11.21
CA LYS A 88 26.10 2.53 11.79
C LYS A 88 24.81 2.28 11.03
N GLN A 89 24.85 2.17 9.70
CA GLN A 89 23.67 1.80 8.91
C GLN A 89 23.16 0.40 9.30
N LEU A 90 24.05 -0.59 9.39
CA LEU A 90 23.71 -1.95 9.83
C LEU A 90 23.08 -1.97 11.22
N ALA A 91 23.59 -1.16 12.15
CA ALA A 91 23.04 -1.05 13.50
C ALA A 91 21.58 -0.54 13.53
N ARG A 92 21.12 0.11 12.45
CA ARG A 92 19.79 0.74 12.35
C ARG A 92 18.83 0.06 11.39
N VAL A 93 19.33 -0.80 10.50
CA VAL A 93 18.50 -1.43 9.47
C VAL A 93 17.32 -2.23 10.04
N ASN A 94 17.49 -2.86 11.21
CA ASN A 94 16.41 -3.62 11.84
C ASN A 94 15.29 -2.70 12.34
N ASP A 95 15.62 -1.51 12.85
CA ASP A 95 14.64 -0.52 13.27
C ASP A 95 13.82 -0.07 12.04
N GLU A 96 14.50 0.28 10.93
CA GLU A 96 13.85 0.66 9.67
C GLU A 96 12.94 -0.44 9.09
N ILE A 97 13.39 -1.71 9.14
CA ILE A 97 12.59 -2.87 8.72
C ILE A 97 11.34 -3.01 9.59
N ASN A 98 11.47 -2.83 10.90
CA ASN A 98 10.36 -2.94 11.84
C ASN A 98 9.35 -1.81 11.67
N ASP A 99 9.83 -0.58 11.50
CA ASP A 99 8.99 0.59 11.24
C ASP A 99 8.19 0.43 9.95
N TYR A 100 8.84 -0.03 8.88
CA TYR A 100 8.15 -0.35 7.63
C TYR A 100 7.06 -1.41 7.82
N LYS A 101 7.36 -2.52 8.50
CA LYS A 101 6.39 -3.59 8.76
C LYS A 101 5.22 -3.07 9.60
N GLY A 102 5.48 -2.23 10.59
CA GLY A 102 4.47 -1.58 11.41
C GLY A 102 3.54 -0.68 10.58
N LEU A 103 4.10 0.13 9.69
CA LEU A 103 3.34 0.97 8.78
C LEU A 103 2.44 0.15 7.85
N VAL A 104 2.99 -0.89 7.21
CA VAL A 104 2.24 -1.76 6.30
C VAL A 104 1.08 -2.46 7.03
N ASN A 105 1.31 -2.93 8.25
CA ASN A 105 0.25 -3.56 9.04
C ASN A 105 -0.86 -2.57 9.38
N ARG A 106 -0.52 -1.35 9.80
CA ARG A 106 -1.51 -0.30 10.08
C ARG A 106 -2.35 0.05 8.86
N ILE A 107 -1.71 0.25 7.71
CA ILE A 107 -2.41 0.52 6.44
C ILE A 107 -3.37 -0.64 6.11
N ARG A 108 -2.94 -1.89 6.30
CA ARG A 108 -3.81 -3.06 6.06
C ARG A 108 -5.03 -3.06 6.99
N GLU A 109 -4.84 -2.79 8.27
CA GLU A 109 -5.93 -2.72 9.25
C GLU A 109 -6.93 -1.61 8.92
N GLU A 110 -6.43 -0.41 8.57
CA GLU A 110 -7.25 0.71 8.15
C GLU A 110 -8.07 0.38 6.89
N GLN A 111 -7.45 -0.22 5.88
CA GLN A 111 -8.14 -0.65 4.65
C GLN A 111 -9.22 -1.70 4.93
N ASN A 112 -8.91 -2.67 5.80
CA ASN A 112 -9.88 -3.70 6.20
C ASN A 112 -11.07 -3.08 6.93
N ALA A 113 -10.83 -2.14 7.85
CA ALA A 113 -11.89 -1.45 8.59
C ALA A 113 -12.79 -0.62 7.65
N VAL A 114 -12.19 0.11 6.70
CA VAL A 114 -12.92 0.87 5.68
C VAL A 114 -13.77 -0.06 4.82
N GLN A 115 -13.21 -1.18 4.37
CA GLN A 115 -13.93 -2.16 3.55
C GLN A 115 -15.10 -2.80 4.32
N GLN A 116 -14.90 -3.15 5.60
CA GLN A 116 -15.96 -3.69 6.44
C GLN A 116 -17.08 -2.67 6.65
N LYS A 117 -16.74 -1.40 6.92
CA LYS A 117 -17.71 -0.32 7.05
C LYS A 117 -18.52 -0.13 5.76
N ALA A 118 -17.86 -0.11 4.61
CA ALA A 118 -18.52 0.00 3.31
C ALA A 118 -19.47 -1.18 3.04
N LYS A 119 -19.04 -2.42 3.36
CA LYS A 119 -19.90 -3.62 3.24
C LYS A 119 -21.11 -3.56 4.16
N ALA A 120 -20.92 -3.13 5.42
CA ALA A 120 -22.01 -2.99 6.39
C ALA A 120 -23.01 -1.90 5.96
N GLU A 121 -22.54 -0.76 5.49
CA GLU A 121 -23.38 0.32 4.98
C GLU A 121 -24.17 -0.08 3.73
N ASN A 122 -23.52 -0.84 2.83
CA ASN A 122 -24.17 -1.36 1.63
C ASN A 122 -25.25 -2.39 2.00
N ALA A 123 -24.97 -3.31 2.94
CA ALA A 123 -25.97 -4.26 3.46
C ALA A 123 -27.16 -3.54 4.13
N LYS A 124 -26.90 -2.54 4.97
CA LYS A 124 -27.94 -1.71 5.58
C LYS A 124 -28.78 -0.98 4.53
N SER A 125 -28.14 -0.43 3.51
CA SER A 125 -28.85 0.26 2.43
C SER A 125 -29.75 -0.69 1.63
N LYS A 126 -29.36 -1.96 1.47
CA LYS A 126 -30.20 -2.99 0.85
C LYS A 126 -31.50 -3.23 1.63
N GLU A 127 -31.42 -3.30 2.95
CA GLU A 127 -32.60 -3.45 3.81
C GLU A 127 -33.49 -2.20 3.75
N GLU A 128 -32.90 -1.01 3.81
CA GLU A 128 -33.62 0.26 3.73
C GLU A 128 -34.34 0.45 2.39
N ILE A 129 -33.77 -0.03 1.28
CA ILE A 129 -34.45 0.00 -0.03
C ILE A 129 -35.78 -0.75 0.06
N ASN A 130 -35.81 -1.96 0.65
CA ASN A 130 -37.05 -2.72 0.78
C ASN A 130 -38.13 -1.95 1.55
N THR A 131 -37.74 -1.25 2.61
CA THR A 131 -38.64 -0.38 3.40
C THR A 131 -39.13 0.84 2.62
N ILE A 132 -38.27 1.48 1.82
CA ILE A 132 -38.65 2.62 0.97
C ILE A 132 -39.65 2.17 -0.10
N LEU A 133 -39.40 1.02 -0.73
CA LEU A 133 -40.26 0.48 -1.76
C LEU A 133 -41.63 0.07 -1.19
N SER A 134 -41.67 -0.55 -0.02
CA SER A 134 -42.93 -1.00 0.61
C SER A 134 -43.79 0.14 1.17
N SER A 135 -43.18 1.26 1.57
CA SER A 135 -43.88 2.43 2.11
C SER A 135 -44.21 3.50 1.06
N SER A 136 -43.80 3.30 -0.19
CA SER A 136 -44.02 4.27 -1.27
C SER A 136 -45.48 4.32 -1.69
N SER A 137 -46.00 5.53 -1.91
CA SER A 137 -47.37 5.79 -2.39
C SER A 137 -47.50 5.83 -3.91
N ILE A 138 -46.39 5.67 -4.65
CA ILE A 138 -46.42 5.67 -6.11
C ILE A 138 -46.96 4.34 -6.67
N PRO A 139 -47.53 4.31 -7.88
CA PRO A 139 -48.00 3.08 -8.50
C PRO A 139 -46.90 2.02 -8.62
N LYS A 140 -47.26 0.76 -8.38
CA LYS A 140 -46.32 -0.37 -8.35
C LYS A 140 -45.49 -0.50 -9.64
N GLU A 141 -46.12 -0.32 -10.80
CA GLU A 141 -45.41 -0.40 -12.10
C GLU A 141 -44.31 0.68 -12.24
N ALA A 142 -44.57 1.89 -11.77
CA ALA A 142 -43.57 2.97 -11.79
C ALA A 142 -42.43 2.69 -10.81
N LEU A 143 -42.77 2.16 -9.62
CA LEU A 143 -41.80 1.77 -8.60
C LEU A 143 -40.87 0.65 -9.09
N ASP A 144 -41.42 -0.36 -9.77
CA ASP A 144 -40.63 -1.48 -10.30
C ASP A 144 -39.65 -1.03 -11.39
N LYS A 145 -40.07 -0.10 -12.26
CA LYS A 145 -39.16 0.53 -13.26
C LYS A 145 -38.03 1.31 -12.59
N ILE A 146 -38.33 2.07 -11.53
CA ILE A 146 -37.31 2.82 -10.77
C ILE A 146 -36.30 1.85 -10.14
N GLU A 147 -36.77 0.77 -9.51
CA GLU A 147 -35.91 -0.23 -8.88
C GLU A 147 -35.00 -0.94 -9.91
N GLN A 148 -35.56 -1.34 -11.06
CA GLN A 148 -34.78 -1.96 -12.14
C GLN A 148 -33.70 -1.02 -12.66
N ASN A 149 -34.03 0.26 -12.90
CA ASN A 149 -33.07 1.26 -13.34
C ASN A 149 -31.95 1.47 -12.31
N ALA A 150 -32.29 1.51 -11.02
CA ALA A 150 -31.29 1.62 -9.96
C ALA A 150 -30.31 0.44 -9.98
N LYS A 151 -30.81 -0.79 -10.09
CA LYS A 151 -29.98 -2.01 -10.15
C LYS A 151 -29.09 -2.06 -11.40
N ALA A 152 -29.59 -1.56 -12.53
CA ALA A 152 -28.84 -1.51 -13.78
C ALA A 152 -27.72 -0.45 -13.74
N GLU A 153 -28.01 0.74 -13.20
CA GLU A 153 -27.06 1.84 -13.12
C GLU A 153 -25.97 1.61 -12.06
N TYR A 154 -26.37 1.05 -10.91
CA TYR A 154 -25.48 0.83 -9.76
C TYR A 154 -25.46 -0.65 -9.31
N PRO A 155 -24.89 -1.57 -10.10
CA PRO A 155 -24.85 -2.99 -9.73
C PRO A 155 -24.14 -3.20 -8.38
N ASP A 156 -24.80 -3.90 -7.46
CA ASP A 156 -24.29 -4.26 -6.13
C ASP A 156 -23.90 -3.08 -5.19
N ASP A 157 -24.14 -1.83 -5.61
CA ASP A 157 -23.98 -0.65 -4.77
C ASP A 157 -25.36 -0.18 -4.27
N TYR A 158 -25.85 -0.83 -3.21
CA TYR A 158 -27.17 -0.51 -2.65
C TYR A 158 -27.21 0.88 -2.01
N THR A 159 -26.07 1.47 -1.66
CA THR A 159 -26.03 2.86 -1.17
C THR A 159 -26.40 3.84 -2.29
N LEU A 160 -25.81 3.69 -3.47
CA LEU A 160 -26.17 4.49 -4.65
C LEU A 160 -27.55 4.14 -5.21
N GLN A 161 -27.93 2.85 -5.23
CA GLN A 161 -29.30 2.44 -5.60
C GLN A 161 -30.33 3.13 -4.71
N LYS A 162 -30.10 3.15 -3.39
CA LYS A 162 -31.00 3.81 -2.43
C LYS A 162 -31.12 5.31 -2.71
N ALA A 163 -30.00 5.99 -2.96
CA ALA A 163 -30.01 7.41 -3.29
C ALA A 163 -30.78 7.69 -4.59
N TYR A 164 -30.57 6.87 -5.62
CA TYR A 164 -31.29 6.94 -6.89
C TYR A 164 -32.80 6.74 -6.68
N ILE A 165 -33.21 5.68 -5.99
CA ILE A 165 -34.62 5.34 -5.75
C ILE A 165 -35.31 6.49 -5.01
N LYS A 166 -34.69 7.02 -3.94
CA LYS A 166 -35.24 8.18 -3.21
C LYS A 166 -35.43 9.40 -4.10
N GLY A 167 -34.44 9.71 -4.93
CA GLY A 167 -34.51 10.84 -5.87
C GLY A 167 -35.60 10.67 -6.92
N ALA A 168 -35.74 9.46 -7.48
CA ALA A 168 -36.75 9.15 -8.47
C ALA A 168 -38.18 9.19 -7.90
N ILE A 169 -38.41 8.64 -6.70
CA ILE A 169 -39.70 8.72 -6.00
C ILE A 169 -40.07 10.18 -5.72
N LYS A 170 -39.12 10.98 -5.24
CA LYS A 170 -39.34 12.41 -4.99
C LYS A 170 -39.74 13.14 -6.28
N THR A 171 -39.00 12.92 -7.36
CA THR A 171 -39.28 13.53 -8.67
C THR A 171 -40.65 13.14 -9.19
N TYR A 172 -41.03 11.87 -9.08
CA TYR A 172 -42.35 11.39 -9.49
C TYR A 172 -43.47 12.10 -8.73
N ASN A 173 -43.33 12.24 -7.41
CA ASN A 173 -44.31 12.92 -6.57
C ASN A 173 -44.39 14.43 -6.86
N ASP A 174 -43.24 15.07 -7.13
CA ASP A 174 -43.18 16.50 -7.45
C ASP A 174 -43.85 16.80 -8.81
N LEU A 175 -43.75 15.91 -9.80
CA LEU A 175 -44.39 16.05 -11.13
C LEU A 175 -45.91 15.79 -11.15
N LYS A 176 -46.45 15.17 -10.10
CA LYS A 176 -47.90 14.89 -9.97
C LYS A 176 -48.67 16.02 -9.27
N LYS A 177 -47.98 17.00 -8.70
CA LYS A 177 -48.57 18.21 -8.13
C LYS A 177 -48.84 19.23 -9.23
#